data_AF-A0A377TRR0-F1
#
_entry.id   AF-A0A377TRR0-F1
#
_cell.length_a   1.000
_cell.length_b   1.000
_cell.length_c   1.000
_cell.angle_alpha   90.00
_cell.angle_beta   90.00
_cell.angle_gamma   90.00
#
_symmetry.space_group_name_H-M   'P 1'
#
loop_
_entity.id
_entity.type
_entity.pdbx_description
1 polymer ?
#
loop_
_entity_poly.entity_id
_entity_poly.type
_entity_poly.pdbx_seq_one_letter_code
_entity_poly.pdbx_strand_id
1 'polypeptide(L)'
;MDGTIIPQSGYGETICSTVGNEFKRLHNEAMGVANDDDMVVCVGSCGVSGRSIAQLQKGASPELYNRVETFLAGVAEACAADGVEFEVIGIIYLQGENDNSASTTYYATQSQTMRQNLINSCKAASGQTFDPIYLINQIGNTYINTMGVPQAQNRLPEQADKTILVGSYQGLPNPGAHLCSNSYRKLGCLFARELWRYYSGNGDFTFGY
;
A
#
# COMPACT_ATOMS: atom_id res chain seq x y z
N MET A 1 22.15 -0.88 -12.73
CA MET A 1 21.26 -0.22 -13.73
C MET A 1 21.66 1.25 -13.83
N ASP A 2 21.66 1.82 -15.04
CA ASP A 2 22.42 3.02 -15.44
C ASP A 2 21.79 4.39 -15.11
N GLY A 3 20.80 4.46 -14.20
CA GLY A 3 20.25 5.73 -13.73
C GLY A 3 19.43 6.52 -14.77
N THR A 4 19.14 5.94 -15.94
CA THR A 4 18.38 6.63 -16.99
C THR A 4 16.91 6.81 -16.59
N ILE A 5 16.44 8.06 -16.60
CA ILE A 5 15.01 8.40 -16.43
C ILE A 5 14.31 8.07 -17.76
N ILE A 6 13.45 7.05 -17.77
CA ILE A 6 12.63 6.70 -18.93
C ILE A 6 11.34 7.53 -18.89
N PRO A 7 11.16 8.52 -19.77
CA PRO A 7 9.91 9.27 -19.90
C PRO A 7 9.06 8.57 -20.97
N GLN A 8 7.93 8.00 -20.56
CA GLN A 8 6.92 7.37 -21.44
C GLN A 8 7.34 6.07 -22.17
N SER A 9 7.04 4.95 -21.52
CA SER A 9 6.24 3.91 -22.17
C SER A 9 5.03 3.66 -21.26
N GLY A 10 3.82 3.63 -21.81
CA GLY A 10 2.55 3.47 -21.08
C GLY A 10 2.38 2.16 -20.27
N TYR A 11 3.46 1.43 -20.04
CA TYR A 11 3.57 0.26 -19.15
C TYR A 11 4.79 0.45 -18.24
N GLY A 12 4.73 1.48 -17.41
CA GLY A 12 5.66 1.62 -16.29
C GLY A 12 5.46 0.50 -15.27
N GLU A 13 6.53 0.16 -14.56
CA GLU A 13 6.43 -0.70 -13.39
C GLU A 13 5.43 -0.12 -12.38
N THR A 14 4.46 -0.93 -11.95
CA THR A 14 3.52 -0.55 -10.90
C THR A 14 4.19 -0.68 -9.53
N ILE A 15 3.66 0.04 -8.53
CA ILE A 15 4.07 -0.18 -7.13
C ILE A 15 3.93 -1.67 -6.76
N CYS A 16 2.88 -2.35 -7.25
CA CYS A 16 2.65 -3.77 -6.97
C CYS A 16 3.82 -4.65 -7.42
N SER A 17 4.27 -4.50 -8.68
CA SER A 17 5.41 -5.25 -9.21
C SER A 17 6.71 -4.95 -8.47
N THR A 18 6.97 -3.68 -8.13
CA THR A 18 8.17 -3.34 -7.37
C THR A 18 8.13 -3.91 -5.96
N VAL A 19 7.00 -3.79 -5.27
CA VAL A 19 6.86 -4.28 -3.90
C VAL A 19 7.07 -5.79 -3.85
N GLY A 20 6.43 -6.54 -4.74
CA GLY A 20 6.59 -8.00 -4.79
C GLY A 20 8.04 -8.42 -5.04
N ASN A 21 8.66 -7.83 -6.06
CA ASN A 21 10.04 -8.15 -6.45
C ASN A 21 11.06 -7.76 -5.36
N GLU A 22 10.94 -6.55 -4.79
CA GLU A 22 11.89 -6.07 -3.79
C GLU A 22 11.70 -6.77 -2.44
N PHE A 23 10.46 -7.07 -2.04
CA PHE A 23 10.21 -7.87 -0.84
C PHE A 23 10.82 -9.28 -1.00
N LYS A 24 10.57 -9.93 -2.14
CA LYS A 24 11.13 -11.26 -2.42
C LYS A 24 12.67 -11.25 -2.47
N ARG A 25 13.27 -10.20 -3.05
CA ARG A 25 14.72 -10.01 -3.07
C ARG A 25 15.28 -9.90 -1.65
N LEU A 26 14.68 -9.06 -0.80
CA LEU A 26 15.10 -8.88 0.59
C LEU A 26 14.99 -10.18 1.40
N HIS A 27 13.93 -10.96 1.17
CA HIS A 27 13.77 -12.29 1.76
C HIS A 27 14.88 -13.26 1.34
N ASN A 28 15.10 -13.41 0.04
CA ASN A 28 16.12 -14.31 -0.50
C ASN A 28 17.53 -13.93 0.00
N GLU A 29 17.83 -12.63 0.07
CA GLU A 29 19.08 -12.11 0.63
C GLU A 29 19.24 -12.46 2.11
N ALA A 30 18.18 -12.30 2.91
CA ALA A 30 18.22 -12.65 4.32
C ALA A 30 18.39 -14.16 4.56
N MET A 31 17.84 -14.99 3.68
CA MET A 31 17.99 -16.44 3.71
C MET A 31 19.32 -16.93 3.10
N GLY A 32 20.08 -16.04 2.44
CA GLY A 32 21.35 -16.40 1.80
C GLY A 32 21.19 -17.30 0.57
N VAL A 33 20.04 -17.27 -0.09
CA VAL A 33 19.72 -18.10 -1.26
C VAL A 33 19.43 -17.25 -2.50
N ALA A 34 19.62 -17.83 -3.69
CA ALA A 34 19.29 -17.13 -4.94
C ALA A 34 17.77 -17.01 -5.15
N ASN A 35 17.04 -18.09 -4.86
CA ASN A 35 15.59 -18.10 -4.82
C ASN A 35 15.11 -19.09 -3.76
N ASP A 36 14.24 -18.62 -2.85
CA ASP A 36 13.52 -19.49 -1.94
C ASP A 36 12.20 -19.92 -2.59
N ASP A 37 12.11 -21.13 -3.13
CA ASP A 37 10.88 -21.57 -3.83
C ASP A 37 9.70 -21.80 -2.86
N ASP A 38 9.95 -21.88 -1.55
CA ASP A 38 8.91 -22.10 -0.54
C ASP A 38 8.17 -20.80 -0.16
N MET A 39 8.75 -19.63 -0.47
CA MET A 39 8.13 -18.32 -0.17
C MET A 39 7.50 -17.70 -1.42
N VAL A 40 6.17 -17.84 -1.56
CA VAL A 40 5.40 -17.24 -2.66
C VAL A 40 4.86 -15.87 -2.25
N VAL A 41 5.14 -14.84 -3.07
CA VAL A 41 4.66 -13.46 -2.84
C VAL A 41 3.54 -13.14 -3.83
N CYS A 42 2.35 -12.83 -3.30
CA CYS A 42 1.22 -12.37 -4.10
C CYS A 42 0.91 -10.89 -3.79
N VAL A 43 0.68 -10.07 -4.83
CA VAL A 43 0.38 -8.64 -4.68
C VAL A 43 -0.87 -8.27 -5.47
N GLY A 44 -1.89 -7.77 -4.78
CA GLY A 44 -3.15 -7.32 -5.39
C GLY A 44 -3.10 -5.87 -5.87
N SER A 45 -3.63 -5.61 -7.07
CA SER A 45 -3.80 -4.25 -7.61
C SER A 45 -5.28 -3.83 -7.59
N CYS A 46 -5.73 -3.40 -6.42
CA CYS A 46 -7.15 -3.15 -6.15
C CYS A 46 -7.57 -1.67 -6.31
N GLY A 47 -6.61 -0.75 -6.49
CA GLY A 47 -6.89 0.69 -6.58
C GLY A 47 -7.75 1.08 -7.78
N VAL A 48 -8.49 2.19 -7.63
CA VAL A 48 -9.34 2.77 -8.68
C VAL A 48 -9.04 4.26 -8.81
N SER A 49 -8.59 4.68 -10.00
CA SER A 49 -8.19 6.06 -10.27
C SER A 49 -9.36 7.05 -10.21
N GLY A 50 -9.08 8.29 -9.77
CA GLY A 50 -10.06 9.38 -9.79
C GLY A 50 -11.25 9.17 -8.86
N ARG A 51 -11.00 8.59 -7.68
CA ARG A 51 -12.03 8.32 -6.67
C ARG A 51 -11.68 9.00 -5.35
N SER A 52 -12.70 9.54 -4.70
CA SER A 52 -12.59 10.00 -3.32
C SER A 52 -12.60 8.81 -2.36
N ILE A 53 -12.12 9.02 -1.14
CA ILE A 53 -12.13 7.99 -0.10
C ILE A 53 -13.55 7.49 0.19
N ALA A 54 -14.55 8.39 0.14
CA ALA A 54 -15.96 8.03 0.33
C ALA A 54 -16.48 7.08 -0.76
N GLN A 55 -16.06 7.25 -2.01
CA GLN A 55 -16.44 6.36 -3.11
C GLN A 55 -15.75 4.99 -3.04
N LEU A 56 -14.69 4.88 -2.25
CA LEU A 56 -13.94 3.64 -2.05
C LEU A 56 -14.36 2.89 -0.78
N GLN A 57 -15.19 3.48 0.09
CA GLN A 57 -15.64 2.81 1.30
C GLN A 57 -16.46 1.57 0.97
N LYS A 58 -16.34 0.54 1.82
CA LYS A 58 -17.19 -0.64 1.77
C LYS A 58 -18.65 -0.23 1.93
N GLY A 59 -19.52 -0.68 1.04
CA GLY A 59 -20.94 -0.32 0.98
C GLY A 59 -21.25 0.88 0.08
N ALA A 60 -20.25 1.53 -0.52
CA ALA A 60 -20.46 2.67 -1.42
C ALA A 60 -21.09 2.22 -2.76
N SER A 61 -21.72 3.16 -3.47
CA SER A 61 -22.26 2.91 -4.82
C SER A 61 -21.55 3.79 -5.85
N PRO A 62 -20.91 3.20 -6.89
CA PRO A 62 -20.72 1.76 -7.11
C PRO A 62 -19.80 1.14 -6.04
N GLU A 63 -19.95 -0.17 -5.81
CA GLU A 63 -19.21 -0.92 -4.79
C GLU A 63 -17.77 -1.23 -5.26
N LEU A 64 -16.91 -0.21 -5.22
CA LEU A 64 -15.52 -0.32 -5.68
C LEU A 64 -14.62 -1.06 -4.70
N TYR A 65 -14.97 -1.07 -3.41
CA TYR A 65 -14.22 -1.80 -2.38
C TYR A 65 -14.18 -3.30 -2.67
N ASN A 66 -15.21 -3.86 -3.31
CA ASN A 66 -15.30 -5.28 -3.64
C ASN A 66 -14.15 -5.79 -4.53
N ARG A 67 -13.37 -4.91 -5.17
CA ARG A 67 -12.11 -5.31 -5.85
C ARG A 67 -11.12 -5.97 -4.88
N VAL A 68 -11.04 -5.49 -3.64
CA VAL A 68 -10.19 -6.06 -2.59
C VAL A 68 -10.68 -7.44 -2.19
N GLU A 69 -11.99 -7.59 -1.93
CA GLU A 69 -12.56 -8.86 -1.49
C GLU A 69 -12.53 -9.92 -2.60
N THR A 70 -12.73 -9.50 -3.86
CA THR A 70 -12.57 -10.37 -5.03
C THR A 70 -11.13 -10.87 -5.16
N PHE A 71 -10.13 -10.00 -4.98
CA PHE A 71 -8.72 -10.41 -4.99
C PHE A 71 -8.42 -11.42 -3.88
N LEU A 72 -8.83 -11.13 -2.64
CA LEU A 72 -8.61 -12.01 -1.50
C LEU A 72 -9.29 -13.37 -1.67
N ALA A 73 -10.51 -13.40 -2.22
CA ALA A 73 -11.21 -14.63 -2.53
C ALA A 73 -10.46 -15.47 -3.57
N GLY A 74 -9.91 -14.85 -4.61
CA GLY A 74 -9.10 -15.54 -5.61
C GLY A 74 -7.80 -16.13 -5.05
N VAL A 75 -7.14 -15.42 -4.12
CA VAL A 75 -5.97 -15.97 -3.40
C VAL A 75 -6.36 -17.16 -2.54
N ALA A 76 -7.46 -17.05 -1.78
CA ALA A 76 -7.96 -18.14 -0.95
C ALA A 76 -8.32 -19.39 -1.78
N GLU A 77 -8.94 -19.20 -2.95
CA GLU A 77 -9.25 -20.29 -3.88
C GLU A 77 -7.98 -20.98 -4.39
N ALA A 78 -6.96 -20.21 -4.80
CA ALA A 78 -5.69 -20.75 -5.26
C ALA A 78 -4.95 -21.54 -4.16
N CYS A 79 -4.86 -20.97 -2.96
CA CYS A 79 -4.22 -21.63 -1.82
C CYS A 79 -4.96 -22.91 -1.41
N ALA A 80 -6.30 -22.90 -1.42
CA ALA A 80 -7.11 -24.09 -1.17
C ALA A 80 -6.88 -25.18 -2.23
N ALA A 81 -6.72 -24.81 -3.50
CA ALA A 81 -6.43 -25.75 -4.58
C ALA A 81 -5.05 -26.41 -4.42
N ASP A 82 -4.07 -25.67 -3.92
CA ASP A 82 -2.70 -26.15 -3.69
C ASP A 82 -2.50 -26.79 -2.30
N GLY A 83 -3.53 -26.76 -1.43
CA GLY A 83 -3.47 -27.30 -0.07
C GLY A 83 -2.54 -26.53 0.88
N VAL A 84 -2.36 -25.23 0.63
CA VAL A 84 -1.53 -24.33 1.44
C VAL A 84 -2.37 -23.24 2.10
N GLU A 85 -1.83 -22.62 3.14
CA GLU A 85 -2.42 -21.44 3.78
C GLU A 85 -1.74 -20.16 3.26
N PHE A 86 -2.40 -19.01 3.42
CA PHE A 86 -1.81 -17.72 3.12
C PHE A 86 -2.08 -16.72 4.22
N GLU A 87 -1.19 -15.74 4.34
CA GLU A 87 -1.34 -14.62 5.25
C GLU A 87 -1.16 -13.31 4.48
N VAL A 88 -1.91 -12.29 4.87
CA VAL A 88 -1.71 -10.92 4.40
C VAL A 88 -0.79 -10.22 5.39
N ILE A 89 0.44 -9.91 4.96
CA ILE A 89 1.43 -9.28 5.83
C ILE A 89 1.34 -7.75 5.82
N GLY A 90 0.76 -7.14 4.78
CA GLY A 90 0.68 -5.69 4.67
C GLY A 90 -0.37 -5.19 3.69
N ILE A 91 -0.84 -3.98 3.95
CA ILE A 91 -1.76 -3.20 3.10
C ILE A 91 -1.02 -1.93 2.70
N ILE A 92 -0.95 -1.65 1.40
CA ILE A 92 -0.36 -0.41 0.88
C ILE A 92 -1.48 0.47 0.37
N TYR A 93 -1.67 1.61 1.02
CA TYR A 93 -2.75 2.54 0.71
C TYR A 93 -2.21 3.86 0.15
N LEU A 94 -2.51 4.10 -1.13
CA LEU A 94 -2.22 5.36 -1.80
C LEU A 94 -3.50 5.97 -2.36
N GLN A 95 -3.97 7.03 -1.71
CA GLN A 95 -5.12 7.81 -2.11
C GLN A 95 -5.10 9.15 -1.35
N GLY A 96 -5.79 10.14 -1.88
CA GLY A 96 -6.11 11.40 -1.21
C GLY A 96 -6.19 12.59 -2.17
N GLU A 97 -5.72 12.41 -3.40
CA GLU A 97 -5.66 13.45 -4.43
C GLU A 97 -7.04 14.02 -4.75
N ASN A 98 -8.05 13.15 -4.82
CA ASN A 98 -9.42 13.53 -5.13
C ASN A 98 -10.20 14.05 -3.90
N ASP A 99 -9.56 14.07 -2.73
CA ASP A 99 -10.09 14.62 -1.49
C ASP A 99 -9.30 15.85 -1.03
N ASN A 100 -8.45 16.43 -1.89
CA ASN A 100 -7.47 17.45 -1.47
C ASN A 100 -8.05 18.77 -0.94
N SER A 101 -9.36 18.97 -1.04
CA SER A 101 -10.12 20.06 -0.42
C SER A 101 -10.77 19.69 0.93
N ALA A 102 -10.66 18.44 1.36
CA ALA A 102 -11.28 17.94 2.58
C ALA A 102 -10.56 18.46 3.84
N SER A 103 -11.29 18.55 4.95
CA SER A 103 -10.72 18.88 6.25
C SER A 103 -9.90 17.72 6.82
N THR A 104 -8.96 18.05 7.72
CA THR A 104 -8.16 17.04 8.46
C THR A 104 -9.06 16.03 9.17
N THR A 105 -10.08 16.52 9.87
CA THR A 105 -11.01 15.67 10.64
C THR A 105 -11.77 14.70 9.73
N TYR A 106 -12.33 15.19 8.63
CA TYR A 106 -13.07 14.35 7.70
C TYR A 106 -12.19 13.22 7.14
N TYR A 107 -11.03 13.58 6.61
CA TYR A 107 -10.16 12.59 5.96
C TYR A 107 -9.59 11.59 6.98
N ALA A 108 -9.23 12.04 8.19
CA ALA A 108 -8.75 11.16 9.25
C ALA A 108 -9.80 10.11 9.64
N THR A 109 -11.07 10.51 9.84
CA THR A 109 -12.15 9.57 10.15
C THR A 109 -12.35 8.56 9.03
N GLN A 110 -12.43 9.01 7.78
CA GLN A 110 -12.60 8.12 6.63
C GLN A 110 -11.43 7.15 6.46
N SER A 111 -10.20 7.62 6.68
CA SER A 111 -8.98 6.82 6.60
C SER A 111 -8.93 5.72 7.67
N GLN A 112 -9.35 6.03 8.90
CA GLN A 112 -9.45 5.02 9.96
C GLN A 112 -10.51 3.95 9.62
N THR A 113 -11.67 4.35 9.10
CA THR A 113 -12.70 3.39 8.65
C THR A 113 -12.20 2.51 7.50
N MET A 114 -11.55 3.11 6.50
CA MET A 114 -10.95 2.38 5.38
C MET A 114 -9.92 1.36 5.87
N ARG A 115 -8.98 1.79 6.71
CA ARG A 115 -7.96 0.93 7.32
C ARG A 115 -8.60 -0.27 8.03
N GLN A 116 -9.57 -0.02 8.91
CA GLN A 116 -10.20 -1.09 9.68
C GLN A 116 -10.96 -2.07 8.79
N ASN A 117 -11.67 -1.58 7.77
CA ASN A 117 -12.36 -2.44 6.82
C ASN A 117 -11.37 -3.33 6.07
N LEU A 118 -10.27 -2.78 5.57
CA LEU A 118 -9.24 -3.54 4.84
C LEU A 118 -8.62 -4.62 5.73
N ILE A 119 -8.26 -4.30 6.97
CA ILE A 119 -7.76 -5.27 7.95
C ILE A 119 -8.79 -6.39 8.17
N ASN A 120 -10.06 -6.03 8.40
CA ASN A 120 -11.12 -7.01 8.63
C ASN A 120 -11.32 -7.94 7.43
N SER A 121 -11.31 -7.41 6.20
CA SER A 121 -11.41 -8.23 4.98
C SER A 121 -10.20 -9.17 4.83
N CYS A 122 -8.98 -8.71 5.13
CA CYS A 122 -7.79 -9.54 5.08
C CYS A 122 -7.86 -10.72 6.06
N LYS A 123 -8.24 -10.45 7.32
CA LYS A 123 -8.39 -11.47 8.37
C LYS A 123 -9.52 -12.44 8.08
N ALA A 124 -10.64 -11.94 7.56
CA ALA A 124 -11.77 -12.79 7.18
C ALA A 124 -11.40 -13.76 6.04
N ALA A 125 -10.57 -13.34 5.08
CA ALA A 125 -10.20 -14.17 3.95
C ALA A 125 -9.08 -15.19 4.25
N SER A 126 -8.08 -14.80 5.06
CA SER A 126 -6.92 -15.64 5.39
C SER A 126 -7.10 -16.49 6.64
N GLY A 127 -7.98 -16.09 7.56
CA GLY A 127 -8.08 -16.67 8.89
C GLY A 127 -6.98 -16.22 9.87
N GLN A 128 -6.04 -15.36 9.44
CA GLN A 128 -4.97 -14.87 10.31
C GLN A 128 -5.53 -14.09 11.52
N THR A 129 -4.89 -14.26 12.68
CA THR A 129 -5.34 -13.61 13.92
C THR A 129 -4.72 -12.23 14.15
N PHE A 130 -3.57 -11.97 13.52
CA PHE A 130 -2.85 -10.70 13.62
C PHE A 130 -3.24 -9.74 12.49
N ASP A 131 -3.20 -8.44 12.80
CA ASP A 131 -3.46 -7.41 11.80
C ASP A 131 -2.26 -7.23 10.85
N PRO A 132 -2.48 -7.12 9.52
CA PRO A 132 -1.44 -6.70 8.57
C PRO A 132 -0.96 -5.28 8.90
N ILE A 133 0.30 -4.96 8.57
CA ILE A 133 0.79 -3.58 8.67
C ILE A 133 0.09 -2.70 7.63
N TYR A 134 -0.33 -1.50 8.05
CA TYR A 134 -0.91 -0.50 7.16
C TYR A 134 0.15 0.53 6.75
N LEU A 135 0.55 0.49 5.48
CA LEU A 135 1.54 1.39 4.93
C LEU A 135 0.82 2.47 4.11
N ILE A 136 0.93 3.72 4.54
CA ILE A 136 0.30 4.86 3.89
C ILE A 136 1.36 5.83 3.35
N ASN A 137 1.06 6.53 2.26
CA ASN A 137 1.82 7.70 1.84
C ASN A 137 1.06 9.00 2.12
N GLN A 138 1.82 10.08 2.22
CA GLN A 138 1.28 11.43 2.11
C GLN A 138 1.13 11.79 0.62
N ILE A 139 0.02 12.44 0.24
CA ILE A 139 -0.08 13.08 -1.08
C ILE A 139 0.92 14.23 -1.20
N GLY A 140 1.29 14.58 -2.42
CA GLY A 140 2.37 15.52 -2.72
C GLY A 140 2.16 16.32 -3.99
N ASN A 141 3.16 17.13 -4.34
CA ASN A 141 3.25 17.89 -5.59
C ASN A 141 1.99 18.74 -5.86
N THR A 142 1.49 18.75 -7.10
CA THR A 142 0.34 19.55 -7.54
C THR A 142 -0.98 19.16 -6.88
N TYR A 143 -1.03 18.08 -6.11
CA TYR A 143 -2.24 17.65 -5.41
C TYR A 143 -2.39 18.25 -4.02
N ILE A 144 -1.40 18.96 -3.49
CA ILE A 144 -1.52 19.70 -2.22
C ILE A 144 -2.19 21.05 -2.51
N ASN A 145 -3.53 21.07 -2.46
CA ASN A 145 -4.33 22.30 -2.53
C ASN A 145 -4.61 22.87 -1.13
N THR A 146 -4.75 22.00 -0.14
CA THR A 146 -4.95 22.34 1.27
C THR A 146 -4.12 21.41 2.15
N MET A 147 -4.02 21.74 3.45
CA MET A 147 -3.29 20.91 4.40
C MET A 147 -4.14 19.83 5.08
N GLY A 148 -5.44 19.73 4.78
CA GLY A 148 -6.33 18.80 5.48
C GLY A 148 -5.93 17.34 5.30
N VAL A 149 -5.90 16.87 4.07
CA VAL A 149 -5.49 15.49 3.73
C VAL A 149 -4.04 15.19 4.12
N PRO A 150 -3.03 16.01 3.75
CA PRO A 150 -1.64 15.75 4.13
C PRO A 150 -1.42 15.67 5.66
N GLN A 151 -2.13 16.48 6.45
CA GLN A 151 -2.06 16.41 7.92
C GLN A 151 -2.71 15.14 8.46
N ALA A 152 -3.86 14.72 7.91
CA ALA A 152 -4.54 13.51 8.32
C ALA A 152 -3.69 12.26 8.03
N GLN A 153 -3.05 12.20 6.86
CA GLN A 153 -2.14 11.11 6.48
C GLN A 153 -0.91 11.05 7.40
N ASN A 154 -0.31 12.20 7.71
CA ASN A 154 0.86 12.26 8.58
C ASN A 154 0.57 11.83 10.02
N ARG A 155 -0.62 12.13 10.54
CA ARG A 155 -1.01 11.82 11.91
C ARG A 155 -1.59 10.42 12.09
N LEU A 156 -1.93 9.71 11.01
CA LEU A 156 -2.53 8.38 11.12
C LEU A 156 -1.67 7.38 11.91
N PRO A 157 -0.33 7.32 11.73
CA PRO A 157 0.54 6.47 12.57
C PRO A 157 0.48 6.77 14.08
N GLU A 158 0.18 8.01 14.48
CA GLU A 158 0.03 8.40 15.89
C GLU A 158 -1.33 7.96 16.47
N GLN A 159 -2.28 7.61 15.60
CA GLN A 159 -3.67 7.34 15.98
C GLN A 159 -4.07 5.87 15.83
N ALA A 160 -3.29 5.07 15.10
CA ALA A 160 -3.61 3.70 14.80
C ALA A 160 -2.36 2.83 14.77
N ASP A 161 -2.31 1.82 15.65
CA ASP A 161 -1.22 0.86 15.76
C ASP A 161 -0.89 0.19 14.41
N LYS A 162 0.34 -0.31 14.27
CA LYS A 162 0.79 -1.01 13.04
C LYS A 162 0.51 -0.21 11.77
N THR A 163 0.71 1.11 11.84
CA THR A 163 0.54 2.01 10.71
C THR A 163 1.83 2.80 10.52
N ILE A 164 2.37 2.79 9.30
CA ILE A 164 3.59 3.54 8.97
C ILE A 164 3.31 4.49 7.82
N LEU A 165 3.69 5.75 8.01
CA LEU A 165 3.84 6.69 6.92
C LEU A 165 5.17 6.42 6.23
N VAL A 166 5.13 5.83 5.03
CA VAL A 166 6.34 5.46 4.27
C VAL A 166 6.99 6.68 3.61
N GLY A 167 6.25 7.78 3.50
CA GLY A 167 6.75 9.08 3.07
C GLY A 167 5.73 9.83 2.21
N SER A 168 6.20 10.91 1.60
CA SER A 168 5.46 11.65 0.57
C SER A 168 6.04 11.33 -0.79
N TYR A 169 5.21 11.34 -1.84
CA TYR A 169 5.76 11.38 -3.21
C TYR A 169 6.14 12.81 -3.64
N GLN A 170 6.09 13.79 -2.73
CA GLN A 170 6.62 15.13 -2.97
C GLN A 170 8.10 15.08 -3.39
N GLY A 171 8.43 15.83 -4.45
CA GLY A 171 9.80 15.90 -4.98
C GLY A 171 10.22 14.69 -5.81
N LEU A 172 9.34 13.71 -6.03
CA LEU A 172 9.53 12.67 -7.02
C LEU A 172 9.11 13.19 -8.41
N PRO A 173 9.92 12.95 -9.48
CA PRO A 173 9.56 13.35 -10.83
C PRO A 173 8.14 12.92 -11.26
N ASN A 174 7.36 13.91 -11.73
CA ASN A 174 5.99 13.77 -12.20
C ASN A 174 5.80 14.55 -13.52
N PRO A 175 5.58 13.90 -14.68
CA PRO A 175 5.28 14.60 -15.93
C PRO A 175 3.83 15.13 -15.92
N GLY A 176 3.57 16.14 -15.09
CA GLY A 176 2.24 16.71 -14.83
C GLY A 176 1.72 16.27 -13.46
N ALA A 177 0.71 15.40 -13.45
CA ALA A 177 -0.01 15.06 -12.22
C ALA A 177 0.46 13.72 -11.62
N HIS A 178 0.58 12.66 -12.44
CA HIS A 178 1.01 11.34 -11.99
C HIS A 178 2.53 11.18 -11.94
N LEU A 179 3.02 10.31 -11.06
CA LEU A 179 4.44 9.97 -10.98
C LEU A 179 4.91 9.29 -12.27
N CYS A 180 6.17 9.51 -12.65
CA CYS A 180 6.78 8.68 -13.69
C CYS A 180 7.07 7.26 -13.17
N SER A 181 7.35 6.33 -14.08
CA SER A 181 7.63 4.92 -13.74
C SER A 181 8.77 4.77 -12.74
N ASN A 182 9.87 5.53 -12.89
CA ASN A 182 11.00 5.49 -11.95
C ASN A 182 10.62 6.00 -10.56
N SER A 183 9.71 6.98 -10.47
CA SER A 183 9.19 7.49 -9.21
C SER A 183 8.30 6.45 -8.53
N TYR A 184 7.45 5.75 -9.29
CA TYR A 184 6.67 4.62 -8.77
C TYR A 184 7.56 3.48 -8.27
N ARG A 185 8.62 3.12 -9.02
CA ARG A 185 9.61 2.13 -8.58
C ARG A 185 10.29 2.56 -7.29
N LYS A 186 10.80 3.80 -7.22
CA LYS A 186 11.45 4.31 -6.00
C LYS A 186 10.53 4.25 -4.78
N LEU A 187 9.28 4.67 -4.94
CA LEU A 187 8.29 4.61 -3.86
C LEU A 187 7.95 3.15 -3.48
N GLY A 188 7.80 2.27 -4.46
CA GLY A 188 7.60 0.84 -4.24
C GLY A 188 8.75 0.19 -3.46
N CYS A 189 10.01 0.54 -3.73
CA CYS A 189 11.16 0.09 -2.95
C CYS A 189 11.09 0.54 -1.49
N LEU A 190 10.61 1.78 -1.22
CA LEU A 190 10.44 2.26 0.15
C LEU A 190 9.35 1.47 0.89
N PHE A 191 8.22 1.21 0.23
CA PHE A 191 7.17 0.36 0.78
C PHE A 191 7.67 -1.06 1.06
N ALA A 192 8.37 -1.68 0.11
CA ALA A 192 8.94 -3.02 0.27
C ALA A 192 9.92 -3.09 1.44
N ARG A 193 10.75 -2.06 1.60
CA ARG A 193 11.70 -1.96 2.72
C ARG A 193 10.98 -1.91 4.07
N GLU A 194 9.98 -1.05 4.23
CA GLU A 194 9.25 -0.96 5.50
C GLU A 194 8.40 -2.21 5.77
N LEU A 195 7.79 -2.79 4.73
CA LEU A 195 7.09 -4.07 4.84
C LEU A 195 8.02 -5.19 5.30
N TRP A 196 9.19 -5.31 4.68
CA TRP A 196 10.21 -6.29 5.06
C TRP A 196 10.70 -6.08 6.49
N ARG A 197 11.00 -4.83 6.89
CA ARG A 197 11.42 -4.50 8.25
C ARG A 197 10.40 -4.95 9.29
N TYR A 198 9.11 -4.72 9.02
CA TYR A 198 8.04 -5.19 9.88
C TYR A 198 7.96 -6.72 9.92
N TYR A 199 7.92 -7.34 8.74
CA TYR A 199 7.82 -8.79 8.59
C TYR A 199 8.97 -9.54 9.27
N SER A 200 10.20 -9.05 9.13
CA SER A 200 11.41 -9.67 9.70
C SER A 200 11.59 -9.39 11.19
N GLY A 201 10.60 -8.81 11.89
CA GLY A 201 10.67 -8.50 13.32
C GLY A 201 11.59 -7.33 13.70
N ASN A 202 12.00 -6.49 12.74
CA ASN A 202 12.88 -5.33 12.95
C ASN A 202 12.12 -3.99 12.96
N GLY A 203 10.78 -4.02 13.03
CA GLY A 203 9.90 -2.89 12.68
C GLY A 203 9.15 -2.20 13.81
N ASP A 204 9.33 -2.58 15.08
CA ASP A 204 8.70 -1.88 16.21
C ASP A 204 9.43 -0.58 16.55
N PHE A 205 9.33 0.41 15.65
CA PHE A 205 9.65 1.80 15.96
C PHE A 205 8.47 2.68 15.54
N THR A 206 7.61 3.01 16.51
CA THR A 206 6.80 4.22 16.41
C THR A 206 7.77 5.40 16.32
N PHE A 207 7.73 6.17 15.23
CA PHE A 207 8.25 7.53 15.22
C PHE A 207 7.36 8.37 16.15
N GLY A 208 7.54 8.21 17.45
CA GLY A 208 6.94 9.03 18.49
C GLY A 208 8.00 9.97 19.05
N TYR A 209 7.77 11.27 18.89
CA TYR A 209 8.41 12.30 19.72
C TYR A 209 7.78 12.28 21.12
#